data_AF-A0A1G0S677-F1
#
_entry.id   AF-A0A1G0S677-F1
#
_cell.length_a   1.000
_cell.length_b   1.000
_cell.length_c   1.000
_cell.angle_alpha   90.00
_cell.angle_beta   90.00
_cell.angle_gamma   90.00
#
_symmetry.space_group_name_H-M   'P 1'
#
loop_
_entity.id
_entity.type
_entity.pdbx_description
1 polymer ?
#
loop_
_entity_poly.entity_id
_entity_poly.type
_entity_poly.pdbx_seq_one_letter_code
_entity_poly.pdbx_strand_id
1 'polypeptide(L)'
;MKSIIIYAVYLTTIFNLNQLHSQVTSLWNSDTSFYFYKMDSLSNAENLISEKVNFDTKLNSKEILDSTASFLSNTHFLPRNKYYIGKRKISIDIKSIAEIKLPDRTYSVATVNIDDPDKICLATYFQGSTGGFITFLMIVSNLMQPQLKTPLLDGLIILYNNIELQGMDHINLEGLISEREIDNIVRQAVKY
;
A
#
# COMPACT_ATOMS: atom_id res chain seq x y z
N MET A 1 -4.04 -36.22 -0.11
CA MET A 1 -4.89 -35.17 -0.73
C MET A 1 -5.98 -34.75 0.24
N LYS A 2 -5.68 -33.89 1.23
CA LYS A 2 -6.66 -33.28 2.16
C LYS A 2 -6.08 -31.99 2.75
N SER A 3 -5.84 -30.96 1.93
CA SER A 3 -5.39 -29.65 2.46
C SER A 3 -5.77 -28.41 1.62
N ILE A 4 -6.46 -28.56 0.48
CA ILE A 4 -6.67 -27.42 -0.45
C ILE A 4 -8.07 -26.77 -0.31
N ILE A 5 -9.01 -27.39 0.42
CA ILE A 5 -10.41 -26.92 0.46
C ILE A 5 -10.70 -25.93 1.60
N ILE A 6 -9.76 -25.71 2.55
CA ILE A 6 -10.02 -24.87 3.73
C ILE A 6 -9.78 -23.37 3.46
N TYR A 7 -8.96 -22.99 2.46
CA TYR A 7 -8.69 -21.57 2.18
C TYR A 7 -9.73 -20.89 1.27
N ALA A 8 -10.45 -21.63 0.42
CA ALA A 8 -11.42 -21.05 -0.51
C ALA A 8 -12.80 -20.77 0.14
N VAL A 9 -13.12 -21.45 1.26
CA VAL A 9 -14.44 -21.36 1.92
C VAL A 9 -14.43 -20.36 3.09
N TYR A 10 -13.26 -20.02 3.66
CA TYR A 10 -13.19 -19.03 4.74
C TYR A 10 -13.17 -17.57 4.26
N LEU A 11 -12.76 -17.30 3.02
CA LEU A 11 -12.72 -15.94 2.45
C LEU A 11 -14.06 -15.51 1.82
N THR A 12 -14.85 -16.45 1.31
CA THR A 12 -16.17 -16.16 0.70
C THR A 12 -17.23 -15.79 1.74
N THR A 13 -17.04 -16.15 3.01
CA THR A 13 -17.99 -15.84 4.08
C THR A 13 -17.71 -14.49 4.78
N ILE A 14 -16.56 -13.84 4.52
CA ILE A 14 -16.17 -12.59 5.22
C ILE A 14 -16.34 -11.33 4.36
N PHE A 15 -16.35 -11.43 3.03
CA PHE A 15 -16.46 -10.25 2.17
C PHE A 15 -17.80 -10.15 1.44
N ASN A 16 -18.85 -9.85 2.20
CA ASN A 16 -20.00 -9.13 1.65
C ASN A 16 -19.62 -7.63 1.63
N LEU A 17 -18.83 -7.25 0.62
CA LEU A 17 -18.16 -5.92 0.44
C LEU A 17 -19.12 -4.72 0.29
N ASN A 18 -20.43 -4.89 0.45
CA ASN A 18 -21.42 -3.83 0.20
C ASN A 18 -21.94 -3.12 1.46
N GLN A 19 -21.42 -3.38 2.67
CA GLN A 19 -22.02 -2.79 3.89
C GLN A 19 -21.09 -2.22 4.97
N LEU A 20 -19.81 -1.97 4.71
CA LEU A 20 -18.94 -1.29 5.69
C LEU A 20 -18.51 0.09 5.21
N HIS A 21 -19.49 1.00 5.16
CA HIS A 21 -19.24 2.43 5.26
C HIS A 21 -19.26 2.80 6.75
N SER A 22 -18.17 2.54 7.47
CA SER A 22 -17.94 3.16 8.77
C SER A 22 -16.79 4.15 8.68
N GLN A 23 -17.13 5.43 8.70
CA GLN A 23 -16.16 6.49 8.99
C GLN A 23 -15.71 6.35 10.45
N VAL A 24 -14.41 6.21 10.69
CA VAL A 24 -13.83 6.33 12.03
C VAL A 24 -12.70 7.34 12.02
N THR A 25 -12.82 8.31 12.93
CA THR A 25 -11.89 9.39 13.22
C THR A 25 -11.02 9.01 14.42
N SER A 26 -10.00 8.16 14.23
CA SER A 26 -8.90 8.10 15.20
C SER A 26 -7.91 9.21 14.87
N LEU A 27 -7.83 10.23 15.74
CA LEU A 27 -6.84 11.30 15.65
C LEU A 27 -5.47 10.75 16.07
N TRP A 28 -4.43 11.04 15.28
CA TRP A 28 -3.07 10.58 15.56
C TRP A 28 -2.34 11.59 16.45
N ASN A 29 -1.61 11.08 17.45
CA ASN A 29 -0.87 11.93 18.40
C ASN A 29 0.27 12.68 17.71
N SER A 30 0.61 13.86 18.25
CA SER A 30 1.66 14.76 17.73
C SER A 30 3.07 14.17 17.67
N ASP A 31 3.32 13.08 18.39
CA ASP A 31 4.62 12.43 18.44
C ASP A 31 4.76 11.33 17.38
N THR A 32 3.71 11.05 16.61
CA THR A 32 3.72 10.06 15.53
C THR A 32 4.55 10.58 14.37
N SER A 33 5.70 9.96 14.12
CA SER A 33 6.57 10.29 12.99
C SER A 33 6.20 9.41 11.80
N PHE A 34 5.70 10.03 10.74
CA PHE A 34 5.45 9.35 9.47
C PHE A 34 6.69 9.44 8.59
N TYR A 35 6.83 8.46 7.71
CA TYR A 35 7.98 8.38 6.82
C TYR A 35 7.50 8.16 5.39
N PHE A 36 8.08 8.91 4.47
CA PHE A 36 7.98 8.62 3.06
C PHE A 36 9.10 7.68 2.66
N TYR A 37 8.74 6.53 2.11
CA TYR A 37 9.69 5.53 1.65
C TYR A 37 9.89 5.66 0.14
N LYS A 38 11.14 5.74 -0.29
CA LYS A 38 11.53 5.70 -1.69
C LYS A 38 12.77 4.84 -1.86
N MET A 39 13.08 4.45 -3.09
CA MET A 39 14.32 3.73 -3.37
C MET A 39 15.50 4.67 -3.46
N ASP A 40 16.64 4.23 -2.92
CA ASP A 40 17.93 4.91 -3.06
C ASP A 40 18.41 4.88 -4.53
N SER A 41 18.28 3.73 -5.19
CA SER A 41 18.53 3.54 -6.62
C SER A 41 17.86 2.26 -7.13
N LEU A 42 17.56 2.18 -8.44
CA LEU A 42 17.00 0.98 -9.09
C LEU A 42 17.92 -0.26 -8.99
N SER A 43 19.22 -0.06 -8.72
CA SER A 43 20.22 -1.13 -8.64
C SER A 43 20.26 -1.86 -7.29
N ASN A 44 19.70 -1.28 -6.22
CA ASN A 44 19.68 -1.89 -4.89
C ASN A 44 18.23 -2.00 -4.40
N ALA A 45 17.51 -2.99 -4.92
CA ALA A 45 16.11 -3.28 -4.63
C ALA A 45 15.79 -3.50 -3.13
N GLU A 46 16.81 -3.74 -2.31
CA GLU A 46 16.70 -4.02 -0.89
C GLU A 46 16.87 -2.77 0.00
N ASN A 47 17.30 -1.63 -0.57
CA ASN A 47 17.57 -0.40 0.19
C ASN A 47 16.45 0.63 -0.01
N LEU A 48 15.42 0.53 0.82
CA LEU A 48 14.49 1.63 1.05
C LEU A 48 15.21 2.73 1.83
N ILE A 49 15.07 3.97 1.36
CA ILE A 49 15.41 5.17 2.13
C ILE A 49 14.13 5.83 2.60
N SER A 50 14.18 6.39 3.80
CA SER A 50 13.04 7.04 4.42
C SER A 50 13.31 8.52 4.65
N GLU A 51 12.30 9.34 4.42
CA GLU A 51 12.32 10.76 4.77
C GLU A 51 11.16 11.02 5.72
N LYS A 52 11.44 11.63 6.87
CA LYS A 52 10.38 11.96 7.83
C LYS A 52 9.45 13.00 7.20
N VAL A 53 8.14 12.72 7.24
CA VAL A 53 7.08 13.62 6.78
C VAL A 53 6.22 14.03 7.96
N ASN A 54 5.89 15.31 8.03
CA ASN A 54 4.97 15.84 9.02
C ASN A 54 3.56 15.86 8.39
N PHE A 55 2.67 15.00 8.84
CA PHE A 55 1.25 15.14 8.58
C PHE A 55 0.61 16.06 9.62
N ASP A 56 -0.47 16.75 9.24
CA ASP A 56 -1.29 17.46 10.22
C ASP A 56 -1.90 16.44 11.19
N THR A 57 -1.61 16.61 12.49
CA THR A 57 -2.00 15.71 13.57
C THR A 57 -3.51 15.69 13.81
N LYS A 58 -4.25 16.58 13.15
CA LYS A 58 -5.71 16.62 13.15
C LYS A 58 -6.35 15.67 12.14
N LEU A 59 -5.57 15.06 11.24
CA LEU A 59 -6.11 14.15 10.24
C LEU A 59 -6.48 12.81 10.88
N ASN A 60 -7.59 12.24 10.43
CA ASN A 60 -7.93 10.85 10.72
C ASN A 60 -7.16 9.89 9.80
N SER A 61 -7.17 8.59 10.14
CA SER A 61 -6.45 7.56 9.39
C SER A 61 -6.78 7.53 7.89
N LYS A 62 -8.06 7.74 7.52
CA LYS A 62 -8.46 7.78 6.10
C LYS A 62 -7.87 9.01 5.40
N GLU A 63 -7.88 10.17 6.02
CA GLU A 63 -7.31 11.39 5.45
C GLU A 63 -5.79 11.31 5.29
N ILE A 64 -5.10 10.67 6.24
CA ILE A 64 -3.66 10.39 6.14
C ILE A 64 -3.40 9.42 4.99
N LEU A 65 -4.19 8.36 4.86
CA LEU A 65 -4.09 7.40 3.75
C LEU A 65 -4.35 8.06 2.40
N ASP A 66 -5.42 8.84 2.27
CA ASP A 66 -5.76 9.59 1.04
C ASP A 66 -4.65 10.59 0.68
N SER A 67 -4.10 11.28 1.68
CA SER A 67 -2.98 12.21 1.50
C SER A 67 -1.71 11.48 1.05
N THR A 68 -1.43 10.31 1.64
CA THR A 68 -0.26 9.49 1.30
C THR A 68 -0.39 8.90 -0.11
N ALA A 69 -1.55 8.36 -0.45
CA ALA A 69 -1.86 7.85 -1.78
C ALA A 69 -1.76 8.96 -2.85
N SER A 70 -2.29 10.15 -2.54
CA SER A 70 -2.17 11.33 -3.39
C SER A 70 -0.72 11.76 -3.55
N PHE A 71 0.07 11.78 -2.48
CA PHE A 71 1.49 12.12 -2.53
C PHE A 71 2.28 11.14 -3.40
N LEU A 72 2.09 9.82 -3.23
CA LEU A 72 2.69 8.78 -4.07
C LEU A 72 2.34 8.97 -5.56
N SER A 73 1.06 9.21 -5.84
CA SER A 73 0.55 9.48 -7.20
C SER A 73 1.19 10.72 -7.84
N ASN A 74 1.55 11.71 -7.01
CA ASN A 74 2.13 12.98 -7.46
C ASN A 74 3.66 13.01 -7.48
N THR A 75 4.34 12.04 -6.88
CA THR A 75 5.81 12.08 -6.72
C THR A 75 6.51 10.88 -7.36
N HIS A 76 5.98 9.68 -7.17
CA HIS A 76 6.61 8.47 -7.67
C HIS A 76 6.23 8.17 -9.12
N PHE A 77 4.93 8.22 -9.43
CA PHE A 77 4.41 7.96 -10.78
C PHE A 77 4.45 9.20 -11.67
N LEU A 78 5.48 10.03 -11.49
CA LEU A 78 5.64 11.22 -12.30
C LEU A 78 6.10 10.84 -13.71
N PRO A 79 5.45 11.41 -14.74
CA PRO A 79 5.93 11.33 -16.10
C PRO A 79 7.26 12.08 -16.25
N ARG A 80 8.39 11.46 -15.91
CA ARG A 80 9.73 12.06 -16.03
C ARG A 80 10.21 12.20 -17.48
N ASN A 81 9.42 11.73 -18.45
CA ASN A 81 9.82 11.60 -19.84
C ASN A 81 8.81 12.24 -20.80
N LYS A 82 9.31 12.80 -21.90
CA LYS A 82 8.50 13.42 -22.97
C LYS A 82 7.46 12.46 -23.59
N TYR A 83 7.65 11.15 -23.44
CA TYR A 83 6.73 10.11 -23.92
C TYR A 83 5.39 10.06 -23.17
N TYR A 84 5.26 10.80 -22.08
CA TYR A 84 4.07 10.82 -21.24
C TYR A 84 3.20 12.07 -21.43
N ILE A 85 3.59 12.97 -22.32
CA ILE A 85 2.78 14.16 -22.65
C ILE A 85 1.44 13.70 -23.23
N GLY A 86 0.33 14.13 -22.62
CA GLY A 86 -1.03 13.77 -23.03
C GLY A 86 -1.55 12.43 -22.51
N LYS A 87 -0.77 11.71 -21.69
CA LYS A 87 -1.20 10.47 -21.03
C LYS A 87 -1.97 10.77 -19.74
N ARG A 88 -2.93 9.90 -19.42
CA ARG A 88 -3.67 9.96 -18.15
C ARG A 88 -2.71 9.65 -17.00
N LYS A 89 -2.88 10.41 -15.92
CA LYS A 89 -2.08 10.29 -14.72
C LYS A 89 -2.37 8.95 -14.03
N ILE A 90 -1.34 8.32 -13.50
CA ILE A 90 -1.46 7.17 -12.62
C ILE A 90 -1.89 7.67 -11.24
N SER A 91 -2.95 7.09 -10.67
CA SER A 91 -3.41 7.40 -9.31
C SER A 91 -3.53 6.14 -8.45
N ILE A 92 -3.22 6.31 -7.17
CA ILE A 92 -3.58 5.35 -6.13
C ILE A 92 -4.85 5.86 -5.46
N ASP A 93 -5.90 5.06 -5.56
CA ASP A 93 -7.19 5.35 -4.93
C ASP A 93 -7.41 4.40 -3.75
N ILE A 94 -7.78 4.91 -2.59
CA ILE A 94 -8.31 4.09 -1.51
C ILE A 94 -9.77 3.75 -1.83
N LYS A 95 -10.07 2.47 -2.13
CA LYS A 95 -11.43 2.03 -2.50
C LYS A 95 -12.28 1.72 -1.27
N SER A 96 -11.69 1.07 -0.28
CA SER A 96 -12.37 0.72 0.97
C SER A 96 -11.37 0.52 2.11
N ILE A 97 -11.84 0.71 3.33
CA ILE A 97 -11.14 0.34 4.56
C ILE A 97 -12.09 -0.53 5.35
N ALA A 98 -11.68 -1.76 5.64
CA ALA A 98 -12.39 -2.69 6.51
C ALA A 98 -11.71 -2.69 7.88
N GLU A 99 -12.50 -2.51 8.93
CA GLU A 99 -12.02 -2.55 10.31
C GLU A 99 -12.52 -3.80 11.03
N ILE A 100 -11.61 -4.48 11.72
CA ILE A 100 -11.88 -5.66 12.54
C ILE A 100 -11.57 -5.29 13.99
N LYS A 101 -12.62 -5.11 14.80
CA LYS A 101 -12.47 -4.77 16.21
C LYS A 101 -12.18 -6.04 17.02
N LEU A 102 -10.98 -6.12 17.58
CA LEU A 102 -10.60 -7.14 18.56
C LEU A 102 -10.51 -6.51 19.96
N PRO A 103 -10.53 -7.32 21.03
CA PRO A 103 -10.49 -6.81 22.41
C PRO A 103 -9.29 -5.89 22.69
N ASP A 104 -8.14 -6.18 22.08
CA ASP A 104 -6.88 -5.49 22.39
C ASP A 104 -6.61 -4.28 21.47
N ARG A 105 -7.13 -4.29 20.24
CA ARG A 105 -7.05 -3.18 19.27
C ARG A 105 -7.96 -3.40 18.05
N THR A 106 -8.20 -2.34 17.29
CA THR A 106 -8.78 -2.42 15.94
C THR A 106 -7.70 -2.77 14.93
N TYR A 107 -8.01 -3.68 14.01
CA TYR A 107 -7.20 -3.99 12.83
C TYR A 107 -7.83 -3.35 11.60
N SER A 108 -7.00 -2.75 10.75
CA SER A 108 -7.47 -2.04 9.55
C SER A 108 -6.87 -2.63 8.28
N VAL A 109 -7.73 -3.04 7.35
CA VAL A 109 -7.33 -3.55 6.03
C VAL A 109 -7.88 -2.61 4.96
N ALA A 110 -7.01 -2.07 4.11
CA ALA A 110 -7.46 -1.26 2.98
C ALA A 110 -7.40 -2.03 1.66
N THR A 111 -8.37 -1.75 0.80
CA THR A 111 -8.29 -2.09 -0.63
C THR A 111 -7.93 -0.84 -1.38
N VAL A 112 -6.83 -0.90 -2.13
CA VAL A 112 -6.32 0.22 -2.91
C VAL A 112 -6.26 -0.15 -4.38
N ASN A 113 -6.55 0.80 -5.24
CA ASN A 113 -6.48 0.61 -6.68
C ASN A 113 -5.40 1.51 -7.27
N ILE A 114 -4.50 0.91 -8.03
CA ILE A 114 -3.64 1.61 -8.96
C ILE A 114 -4.45 1.81 -10.24
N ASP A 115 -5.01 3.00 -10.43
CA ASP A 115 -5.60 3.42 -11.70
C ASP A 115 -4.47 3.83 -12.63
N ASP A 116 -4.23 3.02 -13.65
CA ASP A 116 -3.20 3.19 -14.66
C ASP A 116 -3.82 2.97 -16.04
N PRO A 117 -4.61 3.93 -16.52
CA PRO A 117 -5.50 3.67 -17.65
C PRO A 117 -4.77 3.50 -18.98
N ASP A 118 -3.54 4.01 -19.07
CA ASP A 118 -2.67 3.92 -20.24
C ASP A 118 -1.60 2.83 -20.10
N LYS A 119 -1.67 2.02 -19.03
CA LYS A 119 -0.76 0.91 -18.71
C LYS A 119 0.72 1.30 -18.57
N ILE A 120 0.97 2.55 -18.18
CA ILE A 120 2.31 3.10 -18.02
C ILE A 120 2.98 2.57 -16.75
N CYS A 121 2.21 2.51 -15.65
CA CYS A 121 2.68 1.97 -14.38
C CYS A 121 3.18 0.54 -14.57
N LEU A 122 2.36 -0.29 -15.22
CA LEU A 122 2.71 -1.68 -15.49
C LEU A 122 3.95 -1.80 -16.38
N ALA A 123 4.01 -1.04 -17.47
CA ALA A 123 5.11 -1.12 -18.44
C ALA A 123 6.45 -0.55 -17.92
N THR A 124 6.41 0.37 -16.96
CA THR A 124 7.60 1.13 -16.53
C THR A 124 8.07 0.76 -15.14
N TYR A 125 7.14 0.65 -14.18
CA TYR A 125 7.44 0.48 -12.77
C TYR A 125 7.40 -0.99 -12.36
N PHE A 126 6.41 -1.72 -12.85
CA PHE A 126 6.29 -3.16 -12.63
C PHE A 126 7.02 -4.00 -13.70
N GLN A 127 8.06 -3.45 -14.32
CA GLN A 127 8.82 -4.17 -15.34
C GLN A 127 9.75 -5.21 -14.69
N GLY A 128 9.44 -6.49 -14.91
CA GLY A 128 10.20 -7.62 -14.35
C GLY A 128 10.02 -7.79 -12.84
N SER A 129 10.57 -8.87 -12.30
CA SER A 129 10.44 -9.21 -10.87
C SER A 129 11.00 -8.13 -9.96
N THR A 130 12.20 -7.61 -10.25
CA THR A 130 12.82 -6.55 -9.44
C THR A 130 12.02 -5.24 -9.45
N GLY A 131 11.57 -4.77 -10.62
CA GLY A 131 10.76 -3.55 -10.72
C GLY A 131 9.41 -3.70 -10.02
N GLY A 132 8.76 -4.85 -10.22
CA GLY A 132 7.52 -5.21 -9.54
C GLY A 132 7.66 -5.22 -8.01
N PHE A 133 8.69 -5.89 -7.50
CA PHE A 133 8.97 -5.94 -6.06
C PHE A 133 9.20 -4.56 -5.45
N ILE A 134 10.01 -3.74 -6.13
CA ILE A 134 10.37 -2.41 -5.66
C ILE A 134 9.12 -1.53 -5.59
N THR A 135 8.35 -1.51 -6.67
CA THR A 135 7.14 -0.68 -6.77
C THR A 135 6.12 -1.12 -5.73
N PHE A 136 5.97 -2.43 -5.56
CA PHE A 136 5.18 -3.03 -4.51
C PHE A 136 5.62 -2.55 -3.12
N LEU A 137 6.89 -2.81 -2.74
CA LEU A 137 7.45 -2.47 -1.43
C LEU A 137 7.26 -1.00 -1.10
N MET A 138 7.48 -0.12 -2.06
CA MET A 138 7.29 1.30 -1.87
C MET A 138 5.82 1.64 -1.58
N ILE A 139 4.86 1.08 -2.33
CA ILE A 139 3.43 1.33 -2.09
C ILE A 139 3.03 0.82 -0.70
N VAL A 140 3.35 -0.44 -0.37
CA VAL A 140 2.94 -1.04 0.91
C VAL A 140 3.61 -0.35 2.10
N SER A 141 4.90 0.00 2.02
CA SER A 141 5.61 0.65 3.12
C SER A 141 5.03 2.03 3.43
N ASN A 142 4.70 2.81 2.39
CA ASN A 142 4.12 4.13 2.57
C ASN A 142 2.69 4.07 3.10
N LEU A 143 1.84 3.17 2.60
CA LEU A 143 0.44 3.11 3.02
C LEU A 143 0.26 2.44 4.38
N MET A 144 1.09 1.45 4.72
CA MET A 144 0.94 0.69 5.96
C MET A 144 1.72 1.30 7.13
N GLN A 145 2.86 1.97 6.89
CA GLN A 145 3.74 2.52 7.93
C GLN A 145 4.05 1.50 9.06
N PRO A 146 4.56 0.30 8.74
CA PRO A 146 4.70 -0.81 9.70
C PRO A 146 5.65 -0.52 10.87
N GLN A 147 6.55 0.46 10.72
CA GLN A 147 7.45 0.89 11.79
C GLN A 147 6.74 1.49 13.00
N LEU A 148 5.51 2.03 12.81
CA LEU A 148 4.72 2.64 13.88
C LEU A 148 4.34 1.58 14.93
N LYS A 149 4.15 2.03 16.17
CA LYS A 149 3.66 1.14 17.25
C LYS A 149 2.29 0.54 16.90
N THR A 150 1.45 1.33 16.26
CA THR A 150 0.22 0.90 15.59
C THR A 150 0.35 1.34 14.13
N PRO A 151 0.39 0.41 13.15
CA PRO A 151 0.52 0.78 11.75
C PRO A 151 -0.73 1.54 11.27
N LEU A 152 -0.59 2.29 10.17
CA LEU A 152 -1.75 2.91 9.52
C LEU A 152 -2.73 1.86 9.00
N LEU A 153 -2.19 0.76 8.50
CA LEU A 153 -2.92 -0.41 8.03
C LEU A 153 -2.21 -1.68 8.46
N ASP A 154 -2.99 -2.64 8.94
CA ASP A 154 -2.54 -3.99 9.26
C ASP A 154 -2.55 -4.89 8.03
N GLY A 155 -3.35 -4.52 7.03
CA GLY A 155 -3.32 -5.22 5.75
C GLY A 155 -3.64 -4.34 4.56
N LEU A 156 -3.16 -4.77 3.41
CA LEU A 156 -3.40 -4.12 2.14
C LEU A 156 -3.81 -5.15 1.09
N ILE A 157 -4.83 -4.82 0.30
CA ILE A 157 -5.18 -5.53 -0.93
C ILE A 157 -4.96 -4.54 -2.07
N ILE A 158 -4.13 -4.94 -3.05
CA ILE A 158 -3.80 -4.09 -4.19
C ILE A 158 -4.56 -4.55 -5.43
N LEU A 159 -5.30 -3.62 -6.01
CA LEU A 159 -5.94 -3.75 -7.32
C LEU A 159 -5.14 -2.93 -8.35
N TYR A 160 -5.14 -3.40 -9.59
CA TYR A 160 -4.65 -2.69 -10.76
C TYR A 160 -5.79 -2.55 -11.76
N ASN A 161 -6.16 -1.31 -12.08
CA ASN A 161 -7.32 -1.01 -12.93
C ASN A 161 -8.61 -1.76 -12.49
N ASN A 162 -8.83 -1.81 -11.18
CA ASN A 162 -9.95 -2.46 -10.47
C ASN A 162 -9.98 -3.99 -10.55
N ILE A 163 -8.88 -4.63 -10.95
CA ILE A 163 -8.72 -6.08 -10.95
C ILE A 163 -7.62 -6.43 -9.96
N GLU A 164 -7.71 -7.56 -9.28
CA GLU A 164 -6.66 -8.02 -8.37
C GLU A 164 -5.30 -8.07 -9.08
N LEU A 165 -4.30 -7.42 -8.48
CA LEU A 165 -2.95 -7.42 -9.02
C LEU A 165 -2.40 -8.85 -8.97
N GLN A 166 -2.24 -9.46 -10.15
CA GLN A 166 -1.70 -10.81 -10.26
C GLN A 166 -0.23 -10.84 -9.83
N GLY A 167 0.22 -12.00 -9.38
CA GLY A 167 1.63 -12.26 -9.11
C GLY A 167 2.47 -12.00 -10.35
N MET A 168 3.67 -11.49 -10.13
CA MET A 168 4.68 -11.28 -11.18
C MET A 168 5.86 -12.19 -10.88
N ASP A 169 6.41 -12.86 -11.89
CA ASP A 169 7.54 -13.81 -11.80
C ASP A 169 8.20 -13.92 -10.42
N HIS A 170 7.96 -15.06 -9.74
CA HIS A 170 8.52 -15.41 -8.42
C HIS A 170 8.09 -14.52 -7.24
N ILE A 171 7.19 -13.56 -7.44
CA ILE A 171 6.67 -12.66 -6.40
C ILE A 171 5.16 -12.75 -6.35
N ASN A 172 4.66 -13.19 -5.20
CA ASN A 172 3.23 -13.17 -4.94
C ASN A 172 2.81 -11.76 -4.52
N LEU A 173 2.05 -11.09 -5.39
CA LEU A 173 1.48 -9.76 -5.15
C LEU A 173 -0.04 -9.83 -4.91
N GLU A 174 -0.60 -11.04 -4.86
CA GLU A 174 -2.03 -11.30 -4.79
C GLU A 174 -2.52 -11.33 -3.34
N GLY A 175 -3.81 -11.02 -3.17
CA GLY A 175 -4.51 -11.17 -1.92
C GLY A 175 -4.14 -10.12 -0.86
N LEU A 176 -4.27 -10.55 0.40
CA LEU A 176 -4.05 -9.73 1.59
C LEU A 176 -2.57 -9.78 1.97
N ILE A 177 -1.93 -8.62 1.91
CA ILE A 177 -0.56 -8.40 2.39
C ILE A 177 -0.61 -7.92 3.82
N SER A 178 0.15 -8.54 4.72
CA SER A 178 0.23 -8.13 6.14
C SER A 178 1.44 -7.24 6.39
N GLU A 179 1.30 -6.33 7.36
CA GLU A 179 2.37 -5.44 7.82
C GLU A 179 3.64 -6.20 8.20
N ARG A 180 3.47 -7.41 8.76
CA ARG A 180 4.57 -8.26 9.23
C ARG A 180 5.49 -8.73 8.12
N GLU A 181 4.96 -8.86 6.91
CA GLU A 181 5.72 -9.37 5.75
C GLU A 181 6.78 -8.36 5.30
N ILE A 182 6.62 -7.07 5.64
CA ILE A 182 7.51 -5.98 5.21
C ILE A 182 8.20 -5.24 6.38
N ASP A 183 7.78 -5.48 7.63
CA ASP A 183 8.25 -4.76 8.82
C ASP A 183 9.78 -4.73 8.95
N ASN A 184 10.45 -5.86 8.71
CA ASN A 184 11.91 -5.95 8.80
C ASN A 184 12.63 -5.03 7.81
N ILE A 185 12.14 -4.95 6.57
CA ILE A 185 12.72 -4.11 5.51
C ILE A 185 12.51 -2.64 5.88
N VAL A 186 11.30 -2.29 6.31
CA VAL A 186 10.94 -0.91 6.66
C VAL A 186 11.69 -0.41 7.90
N ARG A 187 11.85 -1.24 8.94
CA ARG A 187 12.61 -0.85 10.14
C ARG A 187 14.09 -0.61 9.86
N GLN A 188 14.68 -1.31 8.88
CA GLN A 188 16.05 -1.03 8.46
C GLN A 188 16.16 0.35 7.81
N ALA A 189 15.17 0.74 7.00
CA ALA A 189 15.13 2.03 6.30
C ALA A 189 15.01 3.26 7.22
N VAL A 190 14.53 3.08 8.46
CA VAL A 190 14.34 4.17 9.46
C VAL A 190 15.59 4.38 10.33
N LYS A 191 16.61 3.52 10.26
CA LYS A 191 17.80 3.55 11.16
C LYS A 191 18.83 4.66 10.88
N TYR A 192 18.44 5.84 10.43
CA TYR A 192 19.35 6.98 10.21
C TYR A 192 18.84 8.26 10.88
#